data_AF-S8DI81-F1
#
_entry.id   AF-S8DI81-F1
#
_cell.length_a   1.000
_cell.length_b   1.000
_cell.length_c   1.000
_cell.angle_alpha   90.00
_cell.angle_beta   90.00
_cell.angle_gamma   90.00
#
_symmetry.space_group_name_H-M   'P 1'
#
loop_
_entity.id
_entity.type
_entity.pdbx_description
1 polymer ?
#
loop_
_entity_poly.entity_id
_entity_poly.type
_entity_poly.pdbx_seq_one_letter_code
_entity_poly.pdbx_strand_id
1 'polypeptide(L)'
;DAFQVPFRVKDVLPVLPHEISWPVMNNLHSAVDLLPKYVGSLAPSNGTVSWTGSCFRDNTAVIEVTARAGDRGIGGGVIRISTGAAHSWTCMDLYVFATPYRVTWDYYFSSKNHTLNFESWEELAELEYVKQHGVSVFLMPSGMLGTFLSLVDVLPLFSNTGWGQSANLAFLKKHMGATFERRKKPWRSPIDPKDVNSGDFLAVSKIRGRWGGFETLEKWVTGAFAGHTAVCLKDEAGKLWVGESGHENER
;
A
#
# COMPACT_ATOMS: atom_id res chain seq x y z
N ASP A 1 -29.47 11.27 19.96
CA ASP A 1 -29.48 9.97 19.25
C ASP A 1 -29.80 10.17 17.78
N ALA A 2 -28.80 9.98 16.92
CA ALA A 2 -29.00 10.01 15.47
C ALA A 2 -29.50 8.64 15.01
N PHE A 3 -30.63 8.61 14.30
CA PHE A 3 -31.24 7.39 13.76
C PHE A 3 -30.23 6.64 12.88
N GLN A 4 -29.74 5.47 13.33
CA GLN A 4 -28.90 4.60 12.52
C GLN A 4 -29.78 3.96 11.45
N VAL A 5 -29.48 4.24 10.18
CA VAL A 5 -30.14 3.60 9.05
C VAL A 5 -29.56 2.20 8.84
N PRO A 6 -30.38 1.19 8.50
CA PRO A 6 -29.89 -0.16 8.29
C PRO A 6 -28.83 -0.21 7.17
N PHE A 7 -29.00 0.60 6.12
CA PHE A 7 -28.06 0.74 5.01
C PHE A 7 -28.02 2.18 4.51
N ARG A 8 -26.86 2.67 4.05
CA ARG A 8 -26.80 3.89 3.22
C ARG A 8 -26.80 3.52 1.75
N VAL A 9 -27.22 4.44 0.88
CA VAL A 9 -27.25 4.24 -0.59
C VAL A 9 -25.89 3.74 -1.10
N LYS A 10 -24.77 4.28 -0.57
CA LYS A 10 -23.42 3.85 -0.92
C LYS A 10 -23.10 2.39 -0.54
N ASP A 11 -23.75 1.86 0.50
CA ASP A 11 -23.55 0.48 0.97
C ASP A 11 -24.35 -0.54 0.14
N VAL A 12 -25.43 -0.11 -0.52
CA VAL A 12 -26.32 -0.97 -1.32
C VAL A 12 -25.99 -0.92 -2.81
N LEU A 13 -25.36 0.17 -3.29
CA LEU A 13 -24.95 0.33 -4.69
C LEU A 13 -24.29 -0.92 -5.29
N PRO A 14 -23.40 -1.64 -4.61
CA PRO A 14 -22.73 -2.81 -5.19
C PRO A 14 -23.61 -4.07 -5.28
N VAL A 15 -24.73 -4.11 -4.57
CA VAL A 15 -25.71 -5.21 -4.60
C VAL A 15 -26.77 -4.98 -5.70
N LEU A 16 -26.83 -3.75 -6.24
CA LEU A 16 -27.73 -3.42 -7.35
C LEU A 16 -27.21 -3.99 -8.67
N PRO A 17 -28.12 -4.30 -9.62
CA PRO A 17 -27.76 -4.81 -10.95
C PRO A 17 -26.64 -3.99 -11.60
N HIS A 18 -25.69 -4.69 -12.22
CA HIS A 18 -24.47 -4.11 -12.80
C HIS A 18 -24.76 -2.94 -13.76
N GLU A 19 -25.89 -2.99 -14.49
CA GLU A 19 -26.32 -1.94 -15.42
C GLU A 19 -26.62 -0.60 -14.72
N ILE A 20 -27.02 -0.63 -13.45
CA ILE A 20 -27.39 0.54 -12.65
C ILE A 20 -26.24 0.96 -11.74
N SER A 21 -25.53 -0.01 -11.16
CA SER A 21 -24.46 0.25 -10.19
C SER A 21 -23.14 0.63 -10.85
N TRP A 22 -22.75 -0.01 -11.96
CA TRP A 22 -21.42 0.16 -12.57
C TRP A 22 -21.12 1.59 -13.07
N PRO A 23 -22.05 2.32 -13.72
CA PRO A 23 -21.80 3.70 -14.15
C PRO A 23 -21.65 4.67 -12.98
N VAL A 24 -22.35 4.40 -11.87
CA VAL A 24 -22.32 5.22 -10.66
C VAL A 24 -21.09 4.90 -9.82
N MET A 25 -20.74 3.61 -9.67
CA MET A 25 -19.53 3.17 -8.97
C MET A 25 -18.25 3.62 -9.68
N ASN A 26 -18.19 3.60 -11.02
CA ASN A 26 -17.04 4.11 -11.78
C ASN A 26 -16.83 5.63 -11.65
N ASN A 27 -17.87 6.38 -11.29
CA ASN A 27 -17.76 7.83 -11.02
C ASN A 27 -17.56 8.15 -9.54
N LEU A 28 -17.90 7.22 -8.64
CA LEU A 28 -17.77 7.40 -7.20
C LEU A 28 -16.43 6.92 -6.63
N HIS A 29 -15.69 6.09 -7.37
CA HIS A 29 -14.43 5.49 -6.92
C HIS A 29 -13.28 5.79 -7.90
N SER A 30 -12.20 6.37 -7.37
CA SER A 30 -10.95 6.63 -8.09
C SER A 30 -9.87 5.66 -7.60
N ALA A 31 -8.80 5.42 -8.36
CA ALA A 31 -7.64 4.66 -7.84
C ALA A 31 -7.10 5.27 -6.53
N VAL A 32 -7.31 6.57 -6.29
CA VAL A 32 -6.99 7.29 -5.04
C VAL A 32 -7.68 6.66 -3.82
N ASP A 33 -8.80 5.97 -4.01
CA ASP A 33 -9.55 5.28 -2.96
C ASP A 33 -8.80 4.08 -2.37
N LEU A 34 -7.77 3.59 -3.06
CA LEU A 34 -6.83 2.59 -2.55
C LEU A 34 -5.76 3.17 -1.64
N LEU A 35 -5.62 4.51 -1.58
CA LEU A 35 -4.56 5.10 -0.78
C LEU A 35 -4.95 5.06 0.70
N PRO A 36 -4.16 4.35 1.52
CA PRO A 36 -4.38 4.33 2.96
C PRO A 36 -4.23 5.75 3.52
N LYS A 37 -5.21 6.21 4.29
CA LYS A 37 -5.14 7.47 5.04
C LYS A 37 -4.43 7.22 6.36
N TYR A 38 -3.30 7.88 6.60
CA TYR A 38 -2.64 7.84 7.90
C TYR A 38 -3.55 8.41 8.99
N VAL A 39 -3.77 7.65 10.07
CA VAL A 39 -4.63 8.06 11.20
C VAL A 39 -3.86 8.27 12.49
N GLY A 40 -2.68 7.67 12.65
CA GLY A 40 -1.80 7.89 13.79
C GLY A 40 -0.77 6.79 13.99
N SER A 41 0.10 6.98 14.97
CA SER A 41 1.12 6.00 15.35
C SER A 41 0.92 5.52 16.78
N LEU A 42 0.85 4.20 16.96
CA LEU A 42 0.68 3.55 18.24
C LEU A 42 2.06 3.26 18.84
N ALA A 43 2.46 4.06 19.82
CA ALA A 43 3.67 3.87 20.61
C ALA A 43 3.33 3.68 22.09
N PRO A 44 4.07 2.86 22.85
CA PRO A 44 3.84 2.67 24.27
C PRO A 44 3.90 3.96 25.10
N SER A 45 4.67 4.96 24.64
CA SER A 45 4.81 6.27 25.26
C SER A 45 3.67 7.24 24.93
N ASN A 46 2.98 7.05 23.81
CA ASN A 46 1.97 7.99 23.30
C ASN A 46 0.58 7.78 23.92
N GLY A 47 0.38 6.72 24.70
CA GLY A 47 -0.91 6.40 25.30
C GLY A 47 -1.96 6.01 24.25
N THR A 48 -3.17 6.54 24.39
CA THR A 48 -4.30 6.23 23.51
C THR A 48 -4.39 7.20 22.33
N VAL A 49 -4.45 6.66 21.12
CA VAL A 49 -4.68 7.41 19.89
C VAL A 49 -6.16 7.32 19.51
N SER A 50 -6.78 8.43 19.12
CA SER A 50 -8.18 8.48 18.71
C SER A 50 -8.35 9.04 17.29
N TRP A 51 -9.27 8.50 16.52
CA TRP A 51 -9.57 8.99 15.17
C TRP A 51 -11.02 8.71 14.75
N THR A 52 -11.44 9.36 13.67
CA THR A 52 -12.72 9.12 13.00
C THR A 52 -12.49 8.24 11.77
N GLY A 53 -13.13 7.07 11.76
CA GLY A 53 -13.14 6.09 10.68
C GLY A 53 -14.17 6.38 9.59
N SER A 54 -14.26 5.48 8.61
CA SER A 54 -15.30 5.55 7.57
C SER A 54 -16.62 4.92 8.05
N CYS A 55 -16.53 3.89 8.88
CA CYS A 55 -17.65 3.17 9.50
C CYS A 55 -17.90 3.56 10.97
N PHE A 56 -16.85 3.84 11.73
CA PHE A 56 -16.95 4.16 13.15
C PHE A 56 -16.44 5.57 13.43
N ARG A 57 -17.22 6.40 14.12
CA ARG A 57 -16.85 7.79 14.39
C ARG A 57 -15.86 7.95 15.53
N ASP A 58 -15.98 7.06 16.51
CA ASP A 58 -15.30 7.17 17.79
C ASP A 58 -14.36 5.98 17.95
N ASN A 59 -13.21 6.03 17.28
CA ASN A 59 -12.20 4.98 17.38
C ASN A 59 -11.10 5.39 18.34
N THR A 60 -10.64 4.44 19.14
CA THR A 60 -9.47 4.59 20.00
C THR A 60 -8.60 3.35 19.92
N ALA A 61 -7.29 3.51 20.01
CA ALA A 61 -6.37 2.39 20.13
C ALA A 61 -5.17 2.69 21.01
N VAL A 62 -4.62 1.62 21.58
CA VAL A 62 -3.40 1.62 22.37
C VAL A 62 -2.60 0.37 22.05
N ILE A 63 -1.28 0.47 22.17
CA ILE A 63 -0.36 -0.66 22.03
C ILE A 63 0.30 -0.98 23.37
N GLU A 64 0.40 -2.27 23.67
CA GLU A 64 1.19 -2.80 24.77
C GLU A 64 2.25 -3.72 24.20
N VAL A 65 3.52 -3.40 24.44
CA VAL A 65 4.63 -4.27 24.07
C VAL A 65 4.71 -5.40 25.09
N THR A 66 4.67 -6.64 24.62
CA THR A 66 4.80 -7.81 25.48
C THR A 66 6.27 -8.06 25.81
N ALA A 67 6.52 -8.54 27.03
CA ALA A 67 7.87 -8.86 27.49
C ALA A 67 8.51 -9.94 26.60
N ARG A 68 9.84 -10.05 26.68
CA ARG A 68 10.65 -11.06 25.98
C ARG A 68 10.18 -12.48 26.32
N ALA A 69 9.26 -13.02 25.52
CA ALA A 69 8.74 -14.38 25.60
C ALA A 69 8.41 -14.86 24.17
N GLY A 70 8.61 -16.16 23.90
CA GLY A 70 8.44 -16.77 22.57
C GLY A 70 9.76 -17.19 21.90
N ASP A 71 9.68 -17.88 20.76
CA ASP A 71 10.79 -18.63 20.11
C ASP A 71 12.06 -17.81 19.83
N ARG A 72 11.93 -16.49 19.60
CA ARG A 72 13.08 -15.58 19.36
C ARG A 72 13.54 -14.81 20.60
N GLY A 73 12.76 -14.82 21.69
CA GLY A 73 13.07 -14.08 22.92
C GLY A 73 13.05 -12.54 22.77
N ILE A 74 12.48 -12.00 21.69
CA ILE A 74 12.44 -10.54 21.43
C ILE A 74 11.17 -9.90 22.00
N GLY A 75 10.13 -10.69 22.25
CA GLY A 75 8.80 -10.20 22.64
C GLY A 75 8.00 -9.72 21.43
N GLY A 76 6.78 -9.26 21.68
CA GLY A 76 5.80 -8.89 20.66
C GLY A 76 5.02 -7.65 21.06
N GLY A 77 3.78 -7.54 20.57
CA GLY A 77 2.92 -6.39 20.86
C GLY A 77 1.45 -6.71 20.69
N VAL A 78 0.62 -6.16 21.57
CA VAL A 78 -0.83 -6.28 21.51
C VAL A 78 -1.42 -4.90 21.29
N ILE A 79 -2.09 -4.71 20.15
CA ILE A 79 -2.87 -3.52 19.87
C ILE A 79 -4.31 -3.79 20.30
N ARG A 80 -4.85 -2.94 21.18
CA ARG A 80 -6.28 -2.95 21.54
C ARG A 80 -6.96 -1.79 20.86
N ILE A 81 -8.04 -2.07 20.13
CA ILE A 81 -8.80 -1.08 19.37
C ILE A 81 -10.25 -1.09 19.85
N SER A 82 -10.77 0.05 20.25
CA SER A 82 -12.19 0.24 20.54
C SER A 82 -12.83 1.03 19.41
N THR A 83 -13.88 0.45 18.84
CA THR A 83 -14.64 1.06 17.72
C THR A 83 -16.03 1.47 18.20
N GLY A 84 -16.38 2.73 18.00
CA GLY A 84 -17.58 3.38 18.53
C GLY A 84 -18.43 4.07 17.47
N ALA A 85 -19.72 4.24 17.76
CA ALA A 85 -20.66 5.06 16.98
C ALA A 85 -20.70 4.70 15.48
N ALA A 86 -21.03 3.45 15.18
CA ALA A 86 -21.18 2.95 13.80
C ALA A 86 -22.21 3.77 12.99
N HIS A 87 -21.93 4.05 11.71
CA HIS A 87 -22.84 4.79 10.83
C HIS A 87 -23.98 3.93 10.25
N SER A 88 -23.78 2.61 10.15
CA SER A 88 -24.70 1.59 9.64
C SER A 88 -24.33 0.23 10.25
N TRP A 89 -25.26 -0.73 10.22
CA TRP A 89 -25.03 -2.09 10.71
C TRP A 89 -24.14 -2.94 9.79
N THR A 90 -24.01 -2.56 8.52
CA THR A 90 -23.24 -3.32 7.52
C THR A 90 -21.94 -2.62 7.11
N CYS A 91 -21.64 -1.45 7.68
CA CYS A 91 -20.39 -0.78 7.35
C CYS A 91 -19.20 -1.51 7.98
N MET A 92 -18.02 -1.32 7.40
CA MET A 92 -16.78 -1.82 7.98
C MET A 92 -15.60 -0.90 7.65
N ASP A 93 -14.64 -0.85 8.56
CA ASP A 93 -13.35 -0.21 8.33
C ASP A 93 -12.29 -1.27 8.10
N LEU A 94 -11.37 -1.00 7.16
CA LEU A 94 -10.18 -1.80 6.91
C LEU A 94 -8.96 -0.97 7.30
N TYR A 95 -8.08 -1.53 8.13
CA TYR A 95 -6.88 -0.87 8.63
C TYR A 95 -5.62 -1.59 8.15
N VAL A 96 -4.57 -0.82 7.89
CA VAL A 96 -3.21 -1.28 7.63
C VAL A 96 -2.32 -0.81 8.78
N PHE A 97 -1.53 -1.74 9.32
CA PHE A 97 -0.58 -1.49 10.40
C PHE A 97 0.83 -1.75 9.86
N ALA A 98 1.69 -0.75 9.91
CA ALA A 98 3.00 -0.81 9.28
C ALA A 98 4.14 -0.37 10.20
N THR A 99 5.25 -1.10 10.08
CA THR A 99 6.59 -0.73 10.52
C THR A 99 7.51 -0.75 9.28
N PRO A 100 8.74 -0.24 9.35
CA PRO A 100 9.73 -0.43 8.27
C PRO A 100 10.06 -1.89 7.97
N TYR A 101 9.72 -2.81 8.89
CA TYR A 101 10.03 -4.23 8.81
C TYR A 101 8.86 -5.04 8.27
N ARG A 102 7.62 -4.69 8.61
CA ARG A 102 6.44 -5.44 8.18
C ARG A 102 5.20 -4.59 7.95
N VAL A 103 4.27 -5.15 7.19
CA VAL A 103 2.92 -4.63 6.99
C VAL A 103 1.91 -5.73 7.30
N THR A 104 0.91 -5.42 8.12
CA THR A 104 -0.25 -6.27 8.38
C THR A 104 -1.53 -5.46 8.27
N TRP A 105 -2.68 -6.11 8.31
CA TRP A 105 -3.98 -5.52 8.05
C TRP A 105 -5.07 -6.26 8.82
N ASP A 106 -6.13 -5.55 9.20
CA ASP A 106 -7.26 -6.10 9.92
C ASP A 106 -8.54 -5.31 9.61
N TYR A 107 -9.71 -5.91 9.81
CA TYR A 107 -11.01 -5.31 9.48
C TYR A 107 -11.99 -5.38 10.65
N TYR A 108 -12.79 -4.32 10.80
CA TYR A 108 -13.75 -4.21 11.90
C TYR A 108 -15.16 -3.94 11.34
N PHE A 109 -16.11 -4.80 11.71
CA PHE A 109 -17.50 -4.77 11.24
C PHE A 109 -18.51 -4.46 12.36
N SER A 110 -18.07 -4.45 13.62
CA SER A 110 -18.94 -4.22 14.78
C SER A 110 -18.30 -3.24 15.75
N SER A 111 -19.14 -2.40 16.35
CA SER A 111 -18.75 -1.42 17.37
C SER A 111 -18.46 -2.15 18.68
N LYS A 112 -17.21 -2.59 18.84
CA LYS A 112 -16.73 -3.37 19.98
C LYS A 112 -15.22 -3.18 20.15
N ASN A 113 -14.68 -3.83 21.18
CA ASN A 113 -13.24 -3.94 21.37
C ASN A 113 -12.68 -5.08 20.53
N HIS A 114 -11.57 -4.81 19.85
CA HIS A 114 -10.82 -5.72 19.00
C HIS A 114 -9.36 -5.76 19.45
N THR A 115 -8.68 -6.85 19.09
CA THR A 115 -7.29 -7.08 19.48
C THR A 115 -6.49 -7.59 18.28
N LEU A 116 -5.39 -6.92 17.97
CA LEU A 116 -4.41 -7.38 16.98
C LEU A 116 -3.11 -7.75 17.70
N ASN A 117 -2.61 -8.96 17.45
CA ASN A 117 -1.44 -9.51 18.13
C ASN A 117 -0.25 -9.66 17.18
N PHE A 118 0.90 -9.14 17.61
CA PHE A 118 2.22 -9.43 17.05
C PHE A 118 2.90 -10.43 17.98
N GLU A 119 2.98 -11.70 17.57
CA GLU A 119 3.55 -12.76 18.41
C GLU A 119 5.03 -12.52 18.74
N SER A 120 5.81 -12.12 17.73
CA SER A 120 7.21 -11.72 17.88
C SER A 120 7.57 -10.62 16.88
N TRP A 121 8.35 -9.65 17.32
CA TRP A 121 9.06 -8.73 16.43
C TRP A 121 10.04 -9.49 15.54
N GLU A 122 10.32 -8.98 14.34
CA GLU A 122 11.17 -9.64 13.34
C GLU A 122 12.60 -9.65 13.85
N GLU A 123 13.03 -8.48 14.33
CA GLU A 123 14.36 -8.19 14.83
C GLU A 123 14.29 -7.22 16.02
N LEU A 124 15.41 -7.10 16.75
CA LEU A 124 15.52 -6.15 17.87
C LEU A 124 15.32 -4.70 17.41
N ALA A 125 15.75 -4.39 16.19
CA ALA A 125 15.61 -3.06 15.61
C ALA A 125 14.15 -2.66 15.34
N GLU A 126 13.27 -3.63 15.04
CA GLU A 126 11.82 -3.37 14.95
C GLU A 126 11.24 -2.99 16.32
N LEU A 127 11.61 -3.72 17.38
CA LEU A 127 11.18 -3.41 18.75
C LEU A 127 11.62 -2.00 19.18
N GLU A 128 12.87 -1.63 18.89
CA GLU A 128 13.40 -0.29 19.19
C GLU A 128 12.68 0.79 18.39
N TYR A 129 12.43 0.53 17.09
CA TYR A 129 11.65 1.42 16.25
C TYR A 129 10.24 1.64 16.81
N VAL A 130 9.51 0.58 17.18
CA VAL A 130 8.15 0.67 17.73
C VAL A 130 8.12 1.43 19.06
N LYS A 131 9.14 1.29 19.90
CA LYS A 131 9.25 2.07 21.15
C LYS A 131 9.41 3.57 20.89
N GLN A 132 10.12 3.96 19.84
CA GLN A 132 10.43 5.36 19.54
C GLN A 132 9.37 6.02 18.65
N HIS A 133 8.90 5.32 17.62
CA HIS A 133 8.07 5.86 16.54
C HIS A 133 6.66 5.26 16.51
N GLY A 134 6.49 4.08 17.12
CA GLY A 134 5.23 3.35 17.11
C GLY A 134 4.96 2.57 15.83
N VAL A 135 3.82 1.89 15.82
CA VAL A 135 3.24 1.24 14.64
C VAL A 135 2.35 2.26 13.93
N SER A 136 2.63 2.54 12.66
CA SER A 136 1.81 3.45 11.86
C SER A 136 0.50 2.77 11.48
N VAL A 137 -0.62 3.44 11.75
CA VAL A 137 -1.96 2.97 11.44
C VAL A 137 -2.52 3.78 10.29
N PHE A 138 -3.05 3.06 9.30
CA PHE A 138 -3.72 3.66 8.15
C PHE A 138 -5.11 3.09 7.99
N LEU A 139 -6.08 3.95 7.67
CA LEU A 139 -7.45 3.60 7.34
C LEU A 139 -7.62 3.55 5.82
N MET A 140 -8.24 2.50 5.31
CA MET A 140 -8.68 2.42 3.92
C MET A 140 -10.06 3.10 3.79
N PRO A 141 -10.14 4.32 3.23
CA PRO A 141 -11.36 5.13 3.34
C PRO A 141 -12.57 4.51 2.64
N SER A 142 -12.34 3.73 1.59
CA SER A 142 -13.41 3.15 0.77
C SER A 142 -13.96 1.80 1.30
N GLY A 143 -13.52 1.37 2.49
CA GLY A 143 -13.98 0.13 3.13
C GLY A 143 -13.64 -1.13 2.31
N MET A 144 -14.11 -2.31 2.74
CA MET A 144 -13.76 -3.57 2.07
C MET A 144 -14.28 -3.66 0.63
N LEU A 145 -15.46 -3.11 0.35
CA LEU A 145 -16.10 -3.24 -0.95
C LEU A 145 -15.47 -2.31 -1.99
N GLY A 146 -15.19 -1.06 -1.62
CA GLY A 146 -14.40 -0.16 -2.45
C GLY A 146 -12.97 -0.68 -2.62
N THR A 147 -12.38 -1.29 -1.58
CA THR A 147 -11.06 -1.95 -1.70
C THR A 147 -11.12 -3.13 -2.68
N PHE A 148 -12.13 -4.01 -2.61
CA PHE A 148 -12.28 -5.15 -3.51
C PHE A 148 -12.52 -4.74 -4.96
N LEU A 149 -13.38 -3.75 -5.20
CA LEU A 149 -13.61 -3.19 -6.53
C LEU A 149 -12.33 -2.55 -7.08
N SER A 150 -11.58 -1.84 -6.24
CA SER A 150 -10.32 -1.23 -6.65
C SER A 150 -9.20 -2.25 -6.87
N LEU A 151 -9.24 -3.41 -6.20
CA LEU A 151 -8.36 -4.54 -6.50
C LEU A 151 -8.61 -5.10 -7.91
N VAL A 152 -9.80 -4.93 -8.51
CA VAL A 152 -10.03 -5.31 -9.92
C VAL A 152 -9.19 -4.45 -10.86
N ASP A 153 -9.02 -3.16 -10.57
CA ASP A 153 -8.17 -2.26 -11.37
C ASP A 153 -6.67 -2.49 -11.11
N VAL A 154 -6.28 -3.06 -9.96
CA VAL A 154 -4.89 -3.19 -9.52
C VAL A 154 -4.29 -4.58 -9.66
N LEU A 155 -5.02 -5.66 -9.38
CA LEU A 155 -4.54 -7.04 -9.53
C LEU A 155 -4.01 -7.36 -10.93
N PRO A 156 -4.65 -6.91 -12.04
CA PRO A 156 -4.12 -7.13 -13.39
C PRO A 156 -2.70 -6.58 -13.59
N LEU A 157 -2.34 -5.50 -12.88
CA LEU A 157 -1.06 -4.81 -13.05
C LEU A 157 0.14 -5.72 -12.73
N PHE A 158 -0.03 -6.67 -11.82
CA PHE A 158 1.04 -7.56 -11.39
C PHE A 158 1.21 -8.79 -12.29
N SER A 159 0.35 -8.97 -13.29
CA SER A 159 0.40 -10.10 -14.22
C SER A 159 1.62 -9.99 -15.15
N ASN A 160 2.40 -11.07 -15.27
CA ASN A 160 3.52 -11.15 -16.22
C ASN A 160 3.09 -11.56 -17.63
N THR A 161 1.92 -11.10 -18.08
CA THR A 161 1.34 -11.44 -19.40
C THR A 161 1.22 -10.20 -20.29
N GLY A 162 0.88 -10.39 -21.57
CA GLY A 162 0.53 -9.28 -22.46
C GLY A 162 -0.72 -8.52 -21.99
N TRP A 163 -1.64 -9.21 -21.32
CA TRP A 163 -2.79 -8.60 -20.66
C TRP A 163 -2.35 -7.67 -19.52
N GLY A 164 -1.47 -8.16 -18.63
CA GLY A 164 -0.90 -7.33 -17.56
C GLY A 164 -0.17 -6.10 -18.09
N GLN A 165 0.66 -6.25 -19.13
CA GLN A 165 1.31 -5.12 -19.79
C GLN A 165 0.28 -4.10 -20.32
N SER A 166 -0.79 -4.57 -20.96
CA SER A 166 -1.84 -3.71 -21.50
C SER A 166 -2.63 -3.00 -20.39
N ALA A 167 -2.88 -3.69 -19.27
CA ALA A 167 -3.51 -3.13 -18.08
C ALA A 167 -2.67 -2.02 -17.46
N ASN A 168 -1.35 -2.20 -17.32
CA ASN A 168 -0.44 -1.16 -16.85
C ASN A 168 -0.47 0.09 -17.76
N LEU A 169 -0.42 -0.10 -19.08
CA LEU A 169 -0.51 1.01 -20.03
C LEU A 169 -1.86 1.74 -19.95
N ALA A 170 -2.96 0.99 -19.85
CA ALA A 170 -4.29 1.55 -19.71
C ALA A 170 -4.46 2.34 -18.40
N PHE A 171 -3.90 1.81 -17.29
CA PHE A 171 -3.90 2.47 -16.00
C PHE A 171 -3.17 3.81 -16.04
N LEU A 172 -1.92 3.84 -16.55
CA LEU A 172 -1.13 5.08 -16.68
C LEU A 172 -1.81 6.09 -17.61
N LYS A 173 -2.44 5.63 -18.70
CA LYS A 173 -3.21 6.50 -19.59
C LYS A 173 -4.45 7.08 -18.91
N LYS A 174 -5.21 6.24 -18.18
CA LYS A 174 -6.45 6.64 -17.47
C LYS A 174 -6.17 7.60 -16.32
N HIS A 175 -5.13 7.34 -15.53
CA HIS A 175 -4.89 8.03 -14.27
C HIS A 175 -3.81 9.12 -14.33
N MET A 176 -2.90 9.08 -15.31
CA MET A 176 -1.87 10.11 -15.50
C MET A 176 -1.97 10.84 -16.83
N GLY A 177 -2.83 10.39 -17.76
CA GLY A 177 -2.81 10.88 -19.15
C GLY A 177 -1.54 10.51 -19.92
N ALA A 178 -0.70 9.62 -19.39
CA ALA A 178 0.58 9.25 -19.96
C ALA A 178 0.44 8.19 -21.06
N THR A 179 1.16 8.37 -22.17
CA THR A 179 1.23 7.39 -23.27
C THR A 179 2.64 6.84 -23.40
N PHE A 180 2.75 5.52 -23.57
CA PHE A 180 4.02 4.85 -23.81
C PHE A 180 3.99 4.21 -25.19
N GLU A 181 4.82 4.73 -26.09
CA GLU A 181 4.90 4.24 -27.46
C GLU A 181 6.01 3.20 -27.62
N ARG A 182 5.70 2.14 -28.37
CA ARG A 182 6.68 1.12 -28.68
C ARG A 182 7.69 1.67 -29.68
N ARG A 183 8.96 1.74 -29.28
CA ARG A 183 10.07 2.13 -30.17
C ARG A 183 10.13 1.23 -31.41
N LYS A 184 10.55 1.81 -32.54
CA LYS A 184 10.87 1.05 -33.76
C LYS A 184 12.03 0.09 -33.48
N LYS A 185 12.03 -1.07 -34.13
CA LYS A 185 13.11 -2.06 -33.98
C LYS A 185 14.38 -1.56 -34.72
N PRO A 186 15.58 -1.96 -34.27
CA PRO A 186 15.86 -2.82 -33.11
C PRO A 186 15.72 -2.07 -31.77
N TRP A 187 15.24 -2.76 -30.72
CA TRP A 187 15.19 -2.19 -29.36
C TRP A 187 16.56 -2.29 -28.68
N ARG A 188 17.56 -1.67 -29.29
CA ARG A 188 18.89 -1.52 -28.69
C ARG A 188 19.16 -0.03 -28.52
N SER A 189 19.52 0.33 -27.30
CA SER A 189 20.17 1.61 -27.01
C SER A 189 21.63 1.26 -26.70
N PRO A 190 22.53 1.22 -27.71
CA PRO A 190 23.94 0.98 -27.41
C PRO A 190 24.45 2.15 -26.56
N ILE A 191 25.02 1.82 -25.41
CA ILE A 191 25.70 2.77 -24.53
C ILE A 191 27.17 2.34 -24.53
N ASP A 192 28.07 3.23 -24.94
CA ASP A 192 29.51 2.95 -24.83
C ASP A 192 29.91 3.12 -23.35
N PRO A 193 30.47 2.09 -22.69
CA PRO A 193 30.94 2.20 -21.31
C PRO A 193 31.98 3.31 -21.08
N LYS A 194 32.66 3.77 -22.14
CA LYS A 194 33.59 4.90 -22.07
C LYS A 194 32.88 6.23 -21.80
N ASP A 195 31.67 6.40 -22.31
CA ASP A 195 30.88 7.63 -22.16
C ASP A 195 30.18 7.72 -20.80
N VAL A 196 30.11 6.60 -20.06
CA VAL A 196 29.48 6.53 -18.74
C VAL A 196 30.45 6.96 -17.65
N ASN A 197 30.03 7.84 -16.74
CA ASN A 197 30.80 8.28 -15.59
C ASN A 197 30.21 7.75 -14.28
N SER A 198 31.06 7.64 -13.24
CA SER A 198 30.58 7.38 -11.89
C SER A 198 29.63 8.50 -11.46
N GLY A 199 28.42 8.12 -11.03
CA GLY A 199 27.35 9.06 -10.71
C GLY A 199 26.31 9.23 -11.82
N ASP A 200 26.53 8.70 -13.03
CA ASP A 200 25.51 8.72 -14.07
C ASP A 200 24.27 7.94 -13.63
N PHE A 201 23.10 8.54 -13.88
CA PHE A 201 21.83 8.07 -13.38
C PHE A 201 21.04 7.29 -14.43
N LEU A 202 20.58 6.09 -14.07
CA LEU A 202 19.70 5.27 -14.89
C LEU A 202 18.27 5.39 -14.37
N ALA A 203 17.39 5.97 -15.19
CA ALA A 203 15.96 6.00 -14.95
C ALA A 203 15.29 4.88 -15.78
N VAL A 204 14.70 3.90 -15.10
CA VAL A 204 14.13 2.70 -15.73
C VAL A 204 12.61 2.66 -15.52
N SER A 205 11.91 2.19 -16.54
CA SER A 205 10.46 2.03 -16.53
C SER A 205 10.08 0.63 -17.00
N LYS A 206 9.63 -0.20 -16.08
CA LYS A 206 9.05 -1.51 -16.30
C LYS A 206 7.54 -1.41 -16.30
N ILE A 207 6.90 -2.12 -17.23
CA ILE A 207 5.45 -2.08 -17.46
C ILE A 207 4.82 -3.47 -17.30
N ARG A 208 5.62 -4.51 -17.02
CA ARG A 208 5.16 -5.91 -17.03
C ARG A 208 5.68 -6.71 -15.84
N GLY A 209 4.83 -7.62 -15.36
CA GLY A 209 5.13 -8.52 -14.25
C GLY A 209 4.99 -7.84 -12.90
N ARG A 210 5.24 -8.58 -11.81
CA ARG A 210 5.08 -8.10 -10.42
C ARG A 210 5.71 -6.72 -10.20
N TRP A 211 6.98 -6.57 -10.57
CA TRP A 211 7.70 -5.30 -10.46
C TRP A 211 7.17 -4.21 -11.40
N GLY A 212 6.67 -4.58 -12.58
CA GLY A 212 6.01 -3.61 -13.46
C GLY A 212 4.71 -3.05 -12.87
N GLY A 213 3.96 -3.88 -12.13
CA GLY A 213 2.79 -3.44 -11.39
C GLY A 213 3.13 -2.44 -10.29
N PHE A 214 4.14 -2.75 -9.46
CA PHE A 214 4.63 -1.82 -8.44
C PHE A 214 5.10 -0.49 -9.04
N GLU A 215 5.97 -0.55 -10.06
CA GLU A 215 6.47 0.64 -10.72
C GLU A 215 5.35 1.47 -11.39
N THR A 216 4.28 0.85 -11.87
CA THR A 216 3.11 1.57 -12.42
C THR A 216 2.38 2.35 -11.32
N LEU A 217 2.20 1.75 -10.15
CA LEU A 217 1.61 2.45 -9.01
C LEU A 217 2.53 3.57 -8.53
N GLU A 218 3.84 3.32 -8.45
CA GLU A 218 4.85 4.34 -8.10
C GLU A 218 4.83 5.53 -9.06
N LYS A 219 4.82 5.29 -10.37
CA LYS A 219 4.69 6.34 -11.40
C LYS A 219 3.44 7.18 -11.18
N TRP A 220 2.32 6.52 -10.91
CA TRP A 220 1.05 7.20 -10.68
C TRP A 220 1.07 8.07 -9.42
N VAL A 221 1.55 7.56 -8.29
CA VAL A 221 1.55 8.33 -7.03
C VAL A 221 2.60 9.44 -7.00
N THR A 222 3.71 9.28 -7.73
CA THR A 222 4.79 10.29 -7.79
C THR A 222 4.66 11.27 -8.95
N GLY A 223 3.84 10.94 -9.96
CA GLY A 223 3.81 11.67 -11.23
C GLY A 223 5.02 11.41 -12.14
N ALA A 224 5.90 10.47 -11.80
CA ALA A 224 7.10 10.16 -12.57
C ALA A 224 6.82 9.21 -13.75
N PHE A 225 7.72 9.19 -14.74
CA PHE A 225 7.66 8.23 -15.87
C PHE A 225 8.56 7.00 -15.68
N ALA A 226 9.52 7.10 -14.76
CA ALA A 226 10.38 6.01 -14.30
C ALA A 226 9.84 5.46 -12.97
N GLY A 227 9.95 4.15 -12.79
CA GLY A 227 9.60 3.49 -11.53
C GLY A 227 10.82 2.95 -10.78
N HIS A 228 11.97 2.85 -11.44
CA HIS A 228 13.19 2.40 -10.79
C HIS A 228 14.38 3.26 -11.17
N THR A 229 15.33 3.37 -10.25
CA THR A 229 16.51 4.21 -10.40
C THR A 229 17.75 3.46 -9.97
N ALA A 230 18.82 3.60 -10.74
CA ALA A 230 20.12 3.04 -10.40
C ALA A 230 21.23 4.04 -10.74
N VAL A 231 22.41 3.84 -10.18
CA VAL A 231 23.59 4.68 -10.42
C VAL A 231 24.72 3.86 -11.03
N CYS A 232 25.36 4.41 -12.05
CA CYS A 232 26.57 3.84 -12.63
C CYS A 232 27.78 4.17 -11.77
N LEU A 233 28.66 3.19 -11.56
CA LEU A 233 29.91 3.34 -10.82
C LEU A 233 31.06 2.69 -11.59
N LYS A 234 32.21 3.35 -11.64
CA LYS A 234 33.47 2.75 -12.11
C LYS A 234 34.36 2.44 -10.92
N ASP A 235 34.91 1.23 -10.88
CA ASP A 235 35.96 0.89 -9.91
C ASP A 235 37.32 1.46 -10.36
N GLU A 236 38.35 1.27 -9.53
CA GLU A 236 39.71 1.75 -9.80
C GLU A 236 40.32 1.19 -11.10
N ALA A 237 39.86 0.01 -11.54
CA ALA A 237 40.27 -0.62 -12.79
C ALA A 237 39.46 -0.12 -14.01
N GLY A 238 38.50 0.79 -13.79
CA GLY A 238 37.63 1.34 -14.83
C GLY A 238 36.50 0.41 -15.26
N LYS A 239 36.25 -0.69 -14.53
CA LYS A 239 35.12 -1.59 -14.81
C LYS A 239 33.83 -0.93 -14.35
N LEU A 240 32.83 -0.99 -15.22
CA LEU A 240 31.51 -0.39 -14.98
C LEU A 240 30.61 -1.34 -14.18
N TRP A 241 29.96 -0.77 -13.16
CA TRP A 241 29.01 -1.39 -12.24
C TRP A 241 27.72 -0.57 -12.20
N VAL A 242 26.62 -1.22 -11.82
CA VAL A 242 25.34 -0.57 -11.55
C VAL A 242 24.98 -0.81 -10.09
N GLY A 243 24.93 0.26 -9.31
CA GLY A 243 24.46 0.24 -7.92
C GLY A 243 22.97 0.52 -7.89
N GLU A 244 22.20 -0.37 -7.27
CA GLU A 244 20.76 -0.22 -7.09
C GLU A 244 20.32 -0.73 -5.72
N SER A 245 19.15 -0.27 -5.25
CA SER A 245 18.47 -0.85 -4.10
C SER A 245 17.41 -1.84 -4.62
N GLY A 246 17.50 -3.10 -4.21
CA GLY A 246 16.61 -4.16 -4.66
C GLY A 246 16.61 -5.34 -3.69
N HIS A 247 15.70 -6.29 -3.91
CA HIS A 247 15.66 -7.50 -3.10
C HIS A 247 16.93 -8.33 -3.33
N GLU A 248 17.57 -8.79 -2.26
CA GLU A 248 18.78 -9.62 -2.34
C GLU A 248 18.51 -10.86 -3.21
N ASN A 249 19.47 -11.18 -4.10
CA ASN A 249 19.38 -12.32 -4.99
C ASN A 249 19.58 -13.67 -4.28
N GLU A 250 19.95 -13.68 -3.00
CA GLU A 250 20.32 -14.90 -2.26
C GLU A 250 19.66 -14.95 -0.87
N ARG A 251 18.75 -15.93 -0.72
CA ARG A 251 18.49 -16.66 0.53
C ARG A 251 18.63 -18.14 0.24
#